data_AF-A0A9P0VB62-F1
#
_entry.id   AF-A0A9P0VB62-F1
#
_cell.length_a   1.000
_cell.length_b   1.000
_cell.length_c   1.000
_cell.angle_alpha   90.00
_cell.angle_beta   90.00
_cell.angle_gamma   90.00
#
_symmetry.space_group_name_H-M   'P 1'
#
loop_
_entity.id
_entity.type
_entity.pdbx_description
1 polymer ?
#
loop_
_entity_poly.entity_id
_entity_poly.type
_entity_poly.pdbx_seq_one_letter_code
_entity_poly.pdbx_strand_id
1 'polypeptide(L)'
;MSRLTAIISAVIILLLCCVFSWRSGWNSHADHINALAAKKKEKAEKTIQPVEQKAAAATEEGKVIYRTITRDVVKYVQSPNRTVCQFDDDAVQLRQRAIDAANAIPGFDEPSVQSK
;
A
#
# COMPACT_ATOMS: atom_id res chain seq x y z
N MET A 1 5.93 68.08 -8.46
CA MET A 1 6.78 66.87 -8.43
C MET A 1 8.07 67.16 -9.19
N SER A 2 9.23 66.96 -8.57
CA SER A 2 10.52 67.22 -9.24
C SER A 2 10.85 66.08 -10.21
N ARG A 3 11.59 66.38 -11.29
CA ARG A 3 12.02 65.36 -12.27
C ARG A 3 12.74 64.17 -11.60
N LEU A 4 13.48 64.44 -10.52
CA LEU A 4 14.11 63.42 -9.68
C LEU A 4 13.10 62.47 -9.01
N THR A 5 12.00 63.00 -8.44
CA THR A 5 10.95 62.14 -7.85
C THR A 5 10.28 61.22 -8.86
N ALA A 6 10.11 61.66 -10.11
CA ALA A 6 9.55 60.83 -11.18
C ALA A 6 10.52 59.75 -11.68
N ILE A 7 11.82 60.04 -11.71
CA ILE A 7 12.85 59.04 -12.08
C ILE A 7 12.96 57.98 -10.99
N ILE A 8 12.99 58.38 -9.72
CA ILE A 8 13.07 57.45 -8.59
C ILE A 8 11.84 56.54 -8.55
N SER A 9 10.63 57.06 -8.74
CA SER A 9 9.42 56.24 -8.78
C SER A 9 9.43 55.24 -9.94
N ALA A 10 9.88 55.65 -11.13
CA ALA A 10 9.99 54.76 -12.28
C ALA A 10 10.97 53.60 -12.03
N VAL A 11 12.12 53.88 -11.39
CA VAL A 11 13.10 52.85 -11.04
C VAL A 11 12.54 51.87 -10.02
N ILE A 12 11.82 52.36 -9.00
CA ILE A 12 11.19 51.49 -7.99
C ILE A 12 10.14 50.58 -8.63
N ILE A 13 9.29 51.11 -9.52
CA ILE A 13 8.27 50.33 -10.22
C ILE A 13 8.92 49.23 -11.07
N LEU A 14 10.02 49.54 -11.76
CA LEU A 14 10.73 48.59 -12.60
C LEU A 14 11.33 47.45 -11.77
N LEU A 15 11.96 47.77 -10.63
CA LEU A 15 12.47 46.77 -9.70
C LEU A 15 11.37 45.87 -9.13
N LEU A 16 10.21 46.45 -8.77
CA LEU A 16 9.07 45.68 -8.29
C LEU A 16 8.55 44.72 -9.38
N CYS A 17 8.40 45.19 -10.63
CA CYS A 17 7.99 44.33 -11.74
C CYS A 17 8.94 43.14 -11.94
N CYS A 18 10.26 43.35 -11.88
CA CYS A 18 11.24 42.28 -12.01
C CYS A 18 11.15 41.24 -10.88
N VAL A 19 10.94 41.70 -9.63
CA VAL A 19 10.80 40.79 -8.48
C VAL A 19 9.51 40.00 -8.57
N PHE A 20 8.39 40.63 -8.93
CA PHE A 20 7.11 39.96 -9.10
C PHE A 20 7.14 38.94 -10.24
N SER A 21 7.75 39.27 -11.39
CA SER A 21 7.86 38.34 -12.51
C SER A 21 8.72 37.14 -12.16
N TRP A 22 9.83 37.35 -11.44
CA TRP A 22 10.69 36.25 -10.99
C TRP A 22 9.98 35.33 -9.99
N ARG A 23 9.28 35.91 -8.99
CA ARG A 23 8.52 35.16 -7.99
C ARG A 23 7.37 34.37 -8.63
N SER A 24 6.65 34.98 -9.58
CA SER A 24 5.55 34.36 -10.31
C SER A 24 6.03 33.18 -11.17
N GLY A 25 7.14 33.34 -11.88
CA GLY A 25 7.74 32.24 -12.66
C GLY A 25 8.14 31.05 -11.78
N TRP A 26 8.74 31.32 -10.61
CA TRP A 26 9.07 30.28 -9.64
C TRP A 26 7.84 29.56 -9.08
N ASN A 27 6.77 30.30 -8.78
CA ASN A 27 5.53 29.72 -8.26
C ASN A 27 4.84 28.83 -9.31
N SER A 28 4.76 29.30 -10.56
CA SER A 28 4.18 28.52 -11.66
C SER A 28 4.93 27.20 -11.91
N HIS A 29 6.27 27.23 -11.82
CA HIS A 29 7.07 26.01 -11.93
C HIS A 29 6.80 25.05 -10.77
N ALA A 30 6.75 25.56 -9.53
CA ALA A 30 6.43 24.75 -8.36
C ALA A 30 5.03 24.14 -8.44
N ASP A 31 4.03 24.91 -8.86
CA ASP A 31 2.65 24.45 -9.03
C ASP A 31 2.55 23.34 -10.08
N HIS A 32 3.26 23.48 -11.21
CA HIS A 32 3.30 22.44 -12.24
C HIS A 32 3.93 21.14 -11.72
N ILE A 33 5.06 21.21 -11.01
CA ILE A 33 5.71 20.04 -10.42
C ILE A 33 4.82 19.38 -9.36
N ASN A 34 4.18 20.18 -8.50
CA ASN A 34 3.25 19.68 -7.49
C ASN A 34 2.02 19.01 -8.12
N ALA A 35 1.48 19.58 -9.19
CA ALA A 35 0.38 18.97 -9.95
C ALA A 35 0.79 17.65 -10.61
N LEU A 36 2.01 17.56 -11.15
CA LEU A 36 2.54 16.29 -11.68
C LEU A 36 2.74 15.25 -10.58
N ALA A 37 3.23 15.66 -9.41
CA ALA A 37 3.39 14.78 -8.25
C ALA A 37 2.02 14.28 -7.74
N ALA A 38 1.03 15.15 -7.63
CA ALA A 38 -0.34 14.78 -7.25
C ALA A 38 -0.95 13.78 -8.25
N LYS A 39 -0.80 14.02 -9.56
CA LYS A 39 -1.26 13.07 -10.60
C LYS A 39 -0.57 11.72 -10.52
N LYS A 40 0.72 11.67 -10.18
CA LYS A 40 1.46 10.41 -9.98
C LYS A 40 0.97 9.67 -8.74
N LYS A 41 0.74 10.40 -7.63
CA LYS A 41 0.18 9.82 -6.40
C LYS A 41 -1.21 9.25 -6.63
N GLU A 42 -2.10 9.99 -7.28
CA GLU A 42 -3.45 9.52 -7.59
C GLU A 42 -3.44 8.25 -8.47
N LYS A 43 -2.55 8.19 -9.47
CA LYS A 43 -2.38 6.98 -10.29
C LYS A 43 -1.86 5.81 -9.47
N ALA A 44 -0.87 6.03 -8.60
CA ALA A 44 -0.32 5.00 -7.73
C ALA A 44 -1.38 4.49 -6.75
N GLU A 45 -2.13 5.38 -6.10
CA GLU A 45 -3.22 5.02 -5.20
C GLU A 45 -4.32 4.22 -5.92
N LYS A 46 -4.71 4.62 -7.14
CA LYS A 46 -5.68 3.84 -7.93
C LYS A 46 -5.18 2.44 -8.31
N THR A 47 -3.88 2.27 -8.53
CA THR A 47 -3.29 0.94 -8.78
C THR A 47 -3.15 0.11 -7.51
N ILE A 48 -2.97 0.74 -6.34
CA ILE A 48 -2.73 0.07 -5.06
C ILE A 48 -4.04 -0.32 -4.38
N GLN A 49 -5.10 0.49 -4.48
CA GLN A 49 -6.43 0.20 -3.91
C GLN A 49 -6.97 -1.22 -4.18
N PRO A 50 -6.95 -1.75 -5.43
CA PRO A 50 -7.42 -3.11 -5.68
C PRO A 50 -6.52 -4.17 -5.05
N VAL A 51 -5.22 -3.90 -4.88
CA VAL A 51 -4.28 -4.81 -4.21
C VAL A 51 -4.51 -4.80 -2.71
N GLU A 52 -4.70 -3.63 -2.10
CA GLU A 52 -5.00 -3.51 -0.67
C GLU A 52 -6.34 -4.15 -0.29
N GLN A 53 -7.38 -3.97 -1.12
CA GLN A 53 -8.67 -4.62 -0.89
C GLN A 53 -8.58 -6.14 -1.00
N LYS A 54 -7.83 -6.65 -1.99
CA LYS A 54 -7.57 -8.09 -2.13
C LYS A 54 -6.74 -8.64 -0.98
N ALA A 55 -5.73 -7.91 -0.52
CA ALA A 55 -4.92 -8.29 0.63
C ALA A 55 -5.76 -8.32 1.92
N ALA A 56 -6.61 -7.31 2.14
CA ALA A 56 -7.53 -7.29 3.28
C ALA A 56 -8.50 -8.48 3.26
N ALA A 57 -9.09 -8.80 2.11
CA ALA A 57 -9.96 -9.97 1.95
C ALA A 57 -9.21 -11.30 2.24
N ALA A 58 -8.01 -11.47 1.67
CA ALA A 58 -7.20 -12.66 1.90
C ALA A 58 -6.78 -12.83 3.37
N THR A 59 -6.53 -11.73 4.10
CA THR A 59 -6.21 -11.81 5.53
C THR A 59 -7.40 -12.26 6.38
N GLU A 60 -8.62 -11.84 6.05
CA GLU A 60 -9.84 -12.27 6.76
C GLU A 60 -10.17 -13.74 6.44
N GLU A 61 -10.05 -14.15 5.17
CA GLU A 61 -10.22 -15.56 4.77
C GLU A 61 -9.18 -16.48 5.44
N GLY A 62 -7.91 -16.05 5.49
CA GLY A 62 -6.83 -16.78 6.15
C GLY A 62 -7.06 -16.97 7.66
N LYS A 63 -7.60 -15.96 8.37
CA LYS A 63 -7.95 -16.07 9.79
C LYS A 63 -9.03 -17.11 10.05
N VAL A 64 -10.05 -17.19 9.18
CA VAL A 64 -11.14 -18.17 9.30
C VAL A 64 -10.63 -19.58 9.08
N ILE A 65 -9.80 -19.79 8.06
CA ILE A 65 -9.18 -21.09 7.76
C ILE A 65 -8.30 -21.55 8.94
N TYR A 66 -7.42 -20.67 9.44
CA TYR A 66 -6.53 -20.98 10.56
C TYR A 66 -7.30 -21.37 11.83
N ARG A 67 -8.36 -20.62 12.17
CA ARG A 67 -9.20 -20.91 13.34
C ARG A 67 -9.92 -22.25 13.20
N THR A 68 -10.37 -22.58 11.99
CA THR A 68 -11.07 -23.84 11.69
C THR A 68 -10.12 -25.03 11.81
N ILE A 69 -8.94 -24.96 11.18
CA ILE A 69 -7.91 -26.00 11.28
C ILE A 69 -7.51 -26.21 12.74
N THR A 70 -7.25 -25.14 13.48
CA THR A 70 -6.86 -25.24 14.90
C THR A 70 -7.95 -25.88 15.75
N ARG A 71 -9.22 -25.53 15.52
CA ARG A 71 -10.37 -26.15 16.20
C ARG A 71 -10.47 -27.64 15.89
N ASP A 72 -10.29 -28.02 14.63
CA ASP A 72 -10.41 -29.41 14.19
C ASP A 72 -9.24 -30.25 14.74
N VAL A 73 -8.02 -29.69 14.81
CA VAL A 73 -6.87 -30.31 15.47
C VAL A 73 -7.11 -30.51 16.97
N VAL A 74 -7.61 -29.49 17.69
CA VAL A 74 -7.89 -29.60 19.13
C VAL A 74 -8.97 -30.67 19.39
N LYS A 75 -10.04 -30.68 18.58
CA LYS A 75 -11.10 -31.69 18.67
C LYS A 75 -10.57 -33.10 18.41
N TYR A 76 -9.67 -33.25 17.44
CA TYR A 76 -9.02 -34.52 17.14
C TYR A 76 -8.23 -35.05 18.35
N VAL A 77 -7.40 -34.20 18.98
CA VAL A 77 -6.54 -34.57 20.11
C VAL A 77 -7.33 -34.84 21.39
N GLN A 78 -8.37 -34.06 21.69
CA GLN A 78 -9.17 -34.19 22.92
C GLN A 78 -10.23 -35.30 22.87
N SER A 79 -10.34 -36.06 21.77
CA SER A 79 -11.33 -37.13 21.66
C SER A 79 -11.00 -38.29 22.62
N PRO A 80 -11.86 -38.61 23.62
CA PRO A 80 -11.56 -39.59 24.66
C PRO A 80 -11.62 -41.05 24.17
N ASN A 81 -12.00 -41.28 22.92
CA ASN A 81 -12.14 -42.62 22.31
C ASN A 81 -10.89 -43.10 21.56
N ARG A 82 -9.72 -42.46 21.76
CA ARG A 82 -8.45 -42.78 21.09
C ARG A 82 -7.44 -43.36 22.08
N THR A 83 -7.44 -44.68 22.24
CA THR A 83 -6.48 -45.42 23.09
C THR A 83 -5.27 -45.96 22.32
N VAL A 84 -5.20 -45.75 21.00
CA VAL A 84 -4.12 -46.26 20.13
C VAL A 84 -3.52 -45.13 19.30
N CYS A 85 -2.18 -45.00 19.30
CA CYS A 85 -1.44 -44.04 18.49
C CYS A 85 -1.35 -44.48 17.01
N GLN A 86 -2.49 -44.58 16.34
CA GLN A 86 -2.54 -44.64 14.88
C GLN A 86 -3.23 -43.36 14.37
N PHE A 87 -2.70 -42.78 13.31
CA PHE A 87 -3.34 -41.64 12.66
C PHE A 87 -4.45 -42.18 11.76
N ASP A 88 -5.70 -41.81 12.02
CA ASP A 88 -6.79 -42.13 11.07
C ASP A 88 -6.62 -41.28 9.81
N ASP A 89 -7.20 -41.75 8.71
CA ASP A 89 -7.17 -41.06 7.41
C ASP A 89 -7.64 -39.61 7.49
N ASP A 90 -8.58 -39.30 8.38
CA ASP A 90 -9.04 -37.93 8.64
C ASP A 90 -7.95 -37.01 9.19
N ALA A 91 -7.02 -37.52 10.01
CA ALA A 91 -5.86 -36.76 10.47
C ALA A 91 -4.82 -36.56 9.37
N VAL A 92 -4.65 -37.56 8.49
CA VAL A 92 -3.78 -37.43 7.32
C VAL A 92 -4.34 -36.37 6.37
N GLN A 93 -5.65 -36.37 6.13
CA GLN A 93 -6.32 -35.32 5.37
C GLN A 93 -6.21 -33.95 6.04
N LEU A 94 -6.33 -33.87 7.37
CA LEU A 94 -6.21 -32.60 8.10
C LEU A 94 -4.79 -32.02 7.95
N ARG A 95 -3.76 -32.87 8.02
CA ARG A 95 -2.38 -32.47 7.75
C ARG A 95 -2.22 -31.98 6.32
N GLN A 96 -2.79 -32.68 5.34
CA GLN A 96 -2.70 -32.27 3.94
C GLN A 96 -3.41 -30.94 3.70
N ARG A 97 -4.62 -30.74 4.25
CA ARG A 97 -5.33 -29.45 4.19
C ARG A 97 -4.53 -28.32 4.84
N ALA A 98 -3.80 -28.60 5.92
CA ALA A 98 -2.93 -27.60 6.55
C ALA A 98 -1.73 -27.23 5.65
N ILE A 99 -1.15 -28.21 4.94
CA ILE A 99 -0.07 -27.97 3.96
C ILE A 99 -0.62 -27.17 2.77
N ASP A 100 -1.76 -27.59 2.22
CA ASP A 100 -2.39 -26.94 1.08
C ASP A 100 -2.83 -25.51 1.43
N ALA A 101 -3.36 -25.30 2.64
CA ALA A 101 -3.71 -23.97 3.12
C ALA A 101 -2.49 -23.06 3.30
N ALA A 102 -1.34 -23.59 3.73
CA ALA A 102 -0.09 -22.83 3.82
C ALA A 102 0.45 -22.45 2.43
N ASN A 103 0.38 -23.37 1.46
CA ASN A 103 0.79 -23.13 0.07
C ASN A 103 -0.18 -22.23 -0.70
N ALA A 104 -1.45 -22.16 -0.28
CA ALA A 104 -2.46 -21.30 -0.89
C ALA A 104 -2.44 -19.85 -0.36
N ILE A 105 -1.58 -19.50 0.61
CA ILE A 105 -1.45 -18.12 1.09
C ILE A 105 -0.78 -17.28 -0.01
N PRO A 106 -1.49 -16.32 -0.64
CA PRO A 106 -0.92 -15.50 -1.70
C PRO A 106 0.26 -14.69 -1.16
N GLY A 107 1.42 -14.77 -1.82
CA GLY A 107 2.63 -14.02 -1.45
C GLY A 107 3.68 -14.77 -0.61
N PHE A 108 3.44 -16.03 -0.20
CA PHE A 108 4.45 -16.83 0.52
C PHE A 108 5.46 -17.52 -0.42
N ASP A 109 4.99 -17.95 -1.61
CA ASP A 109 5.79 -18.58 -2.67
C ASP A 109 6.11 -17.66 -3.86
N GLU A 110 5.65 -16.40 -3.84
CA GLU A 110 6.02 -15.46 -4.89
C GLU A 110 7.50 -15.08 -4.71
N PRO A 111 8.36 -15.28 -5.73
CA PRO A 111 9.72 -14.78 -5.67
C PRO A 111 9.65 -13.29 -5.41
N SER A 112 10.35 -12.81 -4.37
CA SER A 112 10.42 -11.39 -4.02
C SER A 112 10.63 -10.60 -5.30
N VAL A 113 9.63 -9.84 -5.73
CA VAL A 113 9.63 -9.14 -7.02
C VAL A 113 10.54 -7.91 -6.89
N GLN A 114 11.84 -8.12 -6.71
CA GLN A 114 12.85 -7.13 -7.05
C GLN A 114 13.04 -7.19 -8.57
N SER A 115 12.09 -6.58 -9.28
CA SER A 115 12.36 -6.19 -10.66
C SER A 115 13.35 -5.04 -10.66
N LYS A 116 14.43 -5.25 -11.42
CA LYS A 116 15.56 -4.34 -11.65
C LYS A 116 15.14 -2.98 -12.23
#